data_AF-A0A960MFW4-F1
#
_entry.id   AF-A0A960MFW4-F1
#
_cell.length_a   1.000
_cell.length_b   1.000
_cell.length_c   1.000
_cell.angle_alpha   90.00
_cell.angle_beta   90.00
_cell.angle_gamma   90.00
#
_symmetry.space_group_name_H-M   'P 1'
#
loop_
_entity.id
_entity.type
_entity.pdbx_description
1 polymer ?
#
loop_
_entity_poly.entity_id
_entity_poly.type
_entity_poly.pdbx_seq_one_letter_code
_entity_poly.pdbx_strand_id
1 'polypeptide(L)'
;ELAGTKKEAPERVSKITDFAGRFAETAFRRPFSEEERTRFVGKQFKESDSPEKAMKRIALLALNSPQFLFPELVSTGAKSADFDTASRLALAMWDSLPDRQLLEAAKKGELGDPNRLNSQAHRMLNDPRTREKLKGFFYRWLELERADDLAKDEKTFPGFDAAVLADLRTSLWLFLDDAVWGDQSDYRNLLLSDSLFLNERLGKFYGKPVPAGAGFQRVAFDPNQRTGIITHPFLLSTLAYHNNTSPIHRGVFLTRNIVGMTLKSPVKA
;
A
#
# COMPACT_ATOMS: atom_id res chain seq x y z
N GLU A 1 -12.87 10.66 25.42
CA GLU A 1 -13.51 9.54 24.69
C GLU A 1 -12.59 8.36 24.50
N LEU A 2 -11.44 8.50 23.82
CA LEU A 2 -10.51 7.37 23.58
C LEU A 2 -9.99 6.64 24.84
N ALA A 3 -9.85 7.37 25.95
CA ALA A 3 -9.49 6.78 27.24
C ALA A 3 -10.68 6.18 28.02
N GLY A 4 -11.90 6.20 27.48
CA GLY A 4 -13.09 5.62 28.13
C GLY A 4 -13.50 6.33 29.44
N THR A 5 -13.29 7.65 29.53
CA THR A 5 -13.56 8.45 30.73
C THR A 5 -14.27 9.77 30.42
N LYS A 6 -15.09 10.23 31.37
CA LYS A 6 -15.68 11.58 31.41
C LYS A 6 -14.74 12.57 32.12
N LYS A 7 -15.05 13.87 32.09
CA LYS A 7 -14.20 14.93 32.69
C LYS A 7 -14.21 14.90 34.21
N GLU A 8 -15.33 14.51 34.81
CA GLU A 8 -15.61 14.54 36.24
C GLU A 8 -15.43 13.18 36.92
N ALA A 9 -15.05 12.14 36.15
CA ALA A 9 -14.89 10.80 36.68
C ALA A 9 -13.68 10.71 37.63
N PRO A 10 -13.82 10.08 38.82
CA PRO A 10 -12.73 10.00 39.81
C PRO A 10 -11.52 9.21 39.28
N GLU A 11 -11.74 8.21 38.43
CA GLU A 11 -10.69 7.37 37.83
C GLU A 11 -10.08 7.97 36.55
N ARG A 12 -10.43 9.21 36.21
CA ARG A 12 -10.04 9.86 34.96
C ARG A 12 -8.53 9.88 34.72
N VAL A 13 -7.75 10.26 35.72
CA VAL A 13 -6.29 10.38 35.59
C VAL A 13 -5.69 9.02 35.27
N SER A 14 -6.03 7.99 36.05
CA SER A 14 -5.57 6.61 35.82
C SER A 14 -5.94 6.10 34.43
N LYS A 15 -7.19 6.29 33.98
CA LYS A 15 -7.61 5.88 32.62
C LYS A 15 -6.83 6.57 31.52
N ILE A 16 -6.52 7.87 31.66
CA ILE A 16 -5.72 8.59 30.66
C ILE A 16 -4.26 8.14 30.72
N THR A 17 -3.71 7.88 31.90
CA THR A 17 -2.36 7.30 32.06
C THR A 17 -2.25 5.94 31.37
N ASP A 18 -3.25 5.07 31.54
CA ASP A 18 -3.26 3.75 30.90
C ASP A 18 -3.44 3.83 29.38
N PHE A 19 -4.28 4.75 28.92
CA PHE A 19 -4.37 5.06 27.50
C PHE A 19 -3.05 5.56 26.94
N ALA A 20 -2.36 6.46 27.64
CA ALA A 20 -1.07 7.00 27.23
C ALA A 20 0.02 5.91 27.14
N GLY A 21 0.01 4.96 28.08
CA GLY A 21 0.85 3.76 28.01
C GLY A 21 0.59 2.94 26.76
N ARG A 22 -0.68 2.57 26.52
CA ARG A 22 -1.05 1.81 25.31
C ARG A 22 -0.71 2.55 24.02
N PHE A 23 -0.90 3.86 24.00
CA PHE A 23 -0.52 4.69 22.85
C PHE A 23 0.99 4.62 22.59
N ALA A 24 1.82 4.78 23.62
CA ALA A 24 3.27 4.75 23.47
C ALA A 24 3.78 3.35 23.07
N GLU A 25 3.25 2.30 23.68
CA GLU A 25 3.54 0.89 23.31
C GLU A 25 3.13 0.60 21.86
N THR A 26 1.99 1.14 21.42
CA THR A 26 1.53 1.00 20.03
C THR A 26 2.45 1.76 19.07
N ALA A 27 2.84 2.99 19.41
CA ALA A 27 3.76 3.79 18.61
C ALA A 27 5.12 3.10 18.46
N PHE A 28 5.65 2.53 19.54
CA PHE A 28 6.93 1.81 19.52
C PHE A 28 6.80 0.33 19.16
N ARG A 29 5.58 -0.14 18.84
CA ARG A 29 5.26 -1.49 18.34
C ARG A 29 5.73 -2.62 19.28
N ARG A 30 5.83 -2.34 20.58
CA ARG A 30 6.27 -3.30 21.61
C ARG A 30 5.73 -2.92 22.99
N PRO A 31 5.59 -3.88 23.91
CA PRO A 31 5.29 -3.58 25.30
C PRO A 31 6.45 -2.84 25.97
N PHE A 32 6.12 -2.01 26.96
CA PHE A 32 7.10 -1.36 27.82
C PHE A 32 7.40 -2.24 29.03
N SER A 33 8.63 -2.15 29.55
CA SER A 33 8.88 -2.53 30.93
C SER A 33 8.20 -1.55 31.90
N GLU A 34 8.04 -1.94 33.16
CA GLU A 34 7.49 -1.04 34.20
C GLU A 34 8.35 0.22 34.37
N GLU A 35 9.68 0.08 34.25
CA GLU A 35 10.62 1.20 34.31
C GLU A 35 10.46 2.13 33.12
N GLU A 36 10.32 1.58 31.90
CA GLU A 36 10.09 2.36 30.69
C GLU A 36 8.76 3.10 30.76
N ARG A 37 7.70 2.43 31.22
CA ARG A 37 6.37 3.05 31.41
C ARG A 37 6.42 4.17 32.44
N THR A 38 7.08 3.94 33.57
CA THR A 38 7.25 4.97 34.60
C THR A 38 8.04 6.18 34.08
N ARG A 39 9.13 5.93 33.35
CA ARG A 39 10.00 6.98 32.79
C ARG A 39 9.34 7.75 31.65
N PHE A 40 8.68 7.07 30.72
CA PHE A 40 8.15 7.67 29.51
C PHE A 40 6.76 8.27 29.72
N VAL A 41 5.90 7.59 30.50
CA VAL A 41 4.51 8.02 30.76
C VAL A 41 4.40 8.68 32.13
N GLY A 42 4.78 7.97 33.20
CA GLY A 42 4.60 8.43 34.58
C GLY A 42 5.23 9.80 34.85
N LYS A 43 6.44 10.03 34.35
CA LYS A 43 7.13 11.33 34.44
C LYS A 43 6.30 12.49 33.86
N GLN A 44 5.66 12.28 32.71
CA GLN A 44 4.89 13.33 32.04
C GLN A 44 3.63 13.72 32.81
N PHE A 45 3.00 12.76 33.51
CA PHE A 45 1.86 13.05 34.37
C PHE A 45 2.25 13.75 35.68
N LYS A 46 3.48 13.53 36.19
CA LYS A 46 4.01 14.26 37.34
C LYS A 46 4.39 15.71 37.02
N GLU A 47 4.92 15.95 35.82
CA GLU A 47 5.46 17.25 35.39
C GLU A 47 4.45 18.13 34.63
N SER A 48 3.20 17.68 34.49
CA SER A 48 2.17 18.41 33.74
C SER A 48 1.02 18.82 34.65
N ASP A 49 0.56 20.05 34.47
CA ASP A 49 -0.53 20.65 35.25
C ASP A 49 -1.90 20.00 34.97
N SER A 50 -2.01 19.18 33.92
CA SER A 50 -3.22 18.44 33.58
C SER A 50 -2.91 17.13 32.85
N PRO A 51 -3.77 16.09 32.96
CA PRO A 51 -3.59 14.83 32.25
C PRO A 51 -3.66 14.97 30.72
N GLU A 52 -4.36 15.99 30.19
CA GLU A 52 -4.38 16.30 28.77
C GLU A 52 -3.04 16.85 28.29
N LYS A 53 -2.42 17.74 29.09
CA LYS A 53 -1.10 18.28 28.78
C LYS A 53 -0.04 17.17 28.83
N ALA A 54 -0.15 16.26 29.79
CA ALA A 54 0.68 15.06 29.85
C ALA A 54 0.52 14.18 28.60
N MET A 55 -0.72 13.86 28.22
CA MET A 55 -1.00 13.07 27.02
C MET A 55 -0.47 13.73 25.74
N LYS A 56 -0.65 15.05 25.59
CA LYS A 56 -0.09 15.81 24.45
C LYS A 56 1.43 15.71 24.40
N ARG A 57 2.11 15.87 25.54
CA ARG A 57 3.57 15.71 25.63
C ARG A 57 4.00 14.30 25.25
N ILE A 58 3.32 13.27 25.75
CA ILE A 58 3.60 11.86 25.41
C ILE A 58 3.44 11.63 23.91
N ALA A 59 2.37 12.15 23.30
CA ALA A 59 2.15 12.03 21.86
C ALA A 59 3.29 12.68 21.06
N LEU A 60 3.71 13.89 21.43
CA LEU A 60 4.83 14.58 20.79
C LEU A 60 6.16 13.83 20.97
N LEU A 61 6.43 13.33 22.17
CA LEU A 61 7.65 12.57 22.47
C LEU A 61 7.69 11.26 21.70
N ALA A 62 6.58 10.54 21.63
CA ALA A 62 6.51 9.27 20.92
C ALA A 62 6.66 9.45 19.41
N LEU A 63 5.91 10.38 18.80
CA LEU A 63 5.90 10.56 17.34
C LEU A 63 7.17 11.21 16.80
N ASN A 64 7.94 11.93 17.63
CA ASN A 64 9.25 12.47 17.26
C ASN A 64 10.42 11.58 17.74
N SER A 65 10.13 10.44 18.38
CA SER A 65 11.17 9.54 18.87
C SER A 65 11.85 8.83 17.69
N PRO A 66 13.19 8.68 17.70
CA PRO A 66 13.88 7.82 16.77
C PRO A 66 13.34 6.37 16.77
N GLN A 67 12.83 5.88 17.91
CA GLN A 67 12.23 4.54 18.00
C GLN A 67 10.94 4.40 17.18
N PHE A 68 10.20 5.51 17.00
CA PHE A 68 9.00 5.53 16.16
C PHE A 68 9.36 5.70 14.69
N LEU A 69 10.25 6.65 14.38
CA LEU A 69 10.65 7.05 13.04
C LEU A 69 11.50 5.98 12.32
N PHE A 70 12.31 5.26 13.08
CA PHE A 70 13.23 4.25 12.57
C PHE A 70 12.92 2.89 13.22
N PRO A 71 12.07 2.06 12.59
CA PRO A 71 11.62 0.79 13.16
C PRO A 71 12.74 -0.19 13.51
N GLU A 72 13.95 -0.01 12.96
CA GLU A 72 15.10 -0.90 13.18
C GLU A 72 16.08 -0.40 14.25
N LEU A 73 15.84 0.78 14.82
CA LEU A 73 16.84 1.47 15.65
C LEU A 73 16.94 0.92 17.08
N VAL A 74 16.07 -0.02 17.47
CA VAL A 74 15.98 -0.49 18.86
C VAL A 74 15.79 -2.00 18.90
N SER A 75 16.89 -2.74 19.04
CA SER A 75 16.81 -4.06 19.69
C SER A 75 18.16 -4.51 20.23
N THR A 76 18.21 -4.76 21.54
CA THR A 76 19.19 -5.67 22.15
C THR A 76 18.42 -6.82 22.81
N GLY A 77 18.67 -8.05 22.35
CA GLY A 77 18.07 -9.28 22.90
C GLY A 77 16.97 -9.92 22.05
N ALA A 78 16.74 -11.21 22.24
CA ALA A 78 15.88 -12.05 21.39
C ALA A 78 14.39 -11.68 21.41
N LYS A 79 13.81 -11.33 22.58
CA LYS A 79 12.40 -10.88 22.66
C LYS A 79 12.18 -9.56 21.92
N SER A 80 13.20 -8.71 21.83
CA SER A 80 13.13 -7.46 21.08
C SER A 80 13.15 -7.74 19.57
N ALA A 81 13.95 -8.74 19.14
CA ALA A 81 14.01 -9.15 17.74
C ALA A 81 12.68 -9.68 17.17
N ASP A 82 11.84 -10.29 18.00
CA ASP A 82 10.50 -10.74 17.59
C ASP A 82 9.55 -9.55 17.33
N PHE A 83 9.60 -8.50 18.15
CA PHE A 83 8.82 -7.28 17.90
C PHE A 83 9.31 -6.52 16.66
N ASP A 84 10.61 -6.54 16.40
CA ASP A 84 11.17 -6.00 15.16
C ASP A 84 10.70 -6.80 13.94
N THR A 85 10.70 -8.13 14.05
CA THR A 85 10.18 -9.02 13.00
C THR A 85 8.71 -8.74 12.72
N ALA A 86 7.89 -8.63 13.77
CA ALA A 86 6.49 -8.22 13.65
C ALA A 86 6.33 -6.86 12.96
N SER A 87 7.15 -5.87 13.34
CA SER A 87 7.10 -4.53 12.78
C SER A 87 7.51 -4.51 11.31
N ARG A 88 8.60 -5.18 10.95
CA ARG A 88 9.07 -5.33 9.57
C ARG A 88 8.01 -6.01 8.71
N LEU A 89 7.42 -7.10 9.20
CA LEU A 89 6.37 -7.82 8.49
C LEU A 89 5.13 -6.94 8.29
N ALA A 90 4.67 -6.23 9.31
CA ALA A 90 3.52 -5.35 9.21
C ALA A 90 3.73 -4.19 8.21
N LEU A 91 4.91 -3.58 8.21
CA LEU A 91 5.26 -2.57 7.22
C LEU A 91 5.35 -3.19 5.81
N ALA A 92 6.04 -4.32 5.67
CA ALA A 92 6.21 -5.01 4.39
C ALA A 92 4.89 -5.55 3.81
N MET A 93 3.90 -5.90 4.63
CA MET A 93 2.64 -6.48 4.15
C MET A 93 1.51 -5.47 4.06
N TRP A 94 1.50 -4.45 4.93
CA TRP A 94 0.34 -3.56 5.10
C TRP A 94 0.68 -2.06 5.13
N ASP A 95 1.96 -1.65 5.04
CA ASP A 95 2.39 -0.26 5.30
C ASP A 95 1.80 0.28 6.62
N SER A 96 1.68 -0.58 7.63
CA SER A 96 0.93 -0.32 8.86
C SER A 96 1.61 -0.92 10.09
N LEU A 97 0.97 -0.73 11.25
CA LEU A 97 1.41 -1.31 12.53
C LEU A 97 1.07 -2.80 12.61
N PRO A 98 1.84 -3.60 13.36
CA PRO A 98 1.48 -4.98 13.64
C PRO A 98 0.14 -5.02 14.37
N ASP A 99 -0.74 -5.95 13.96
CA ASP A 99 -1.99 -6.15 14.66
C ASP A 99 -1.78 -6.90 15.97
N ARG A 100 -2.84 -7.00 16.77
CA ARG A 100 -2.78 -7.66 18.08
C ARG A 100 -2.30 -9.11 17.97
N GLN A 101 -2.74 -9.85 16.96
CA GLN A 101 -2.35 -11.24 16.79
C GLN A 101 -0.85 -11.38 16.52
N LEU A 102 -0.29 -10.51 15.67
CA LEU A 102 1.14 -10.51 15.37
C LEU A 102 1.98 -10.06 16.58
N LEU A 103 1.51 -9.06 17.34
CA LEU A 103 2.16 -8.63 18.59
C LEU A 103 2.16 -9.71 19.66
N GLU A 104 1.08 -10.48 19.80
CA GLU A 104 1.03 -11.60 20.77
C GLU A 104 1.96 -12.75 20.35
N ALA A 105 2.06 -13.04 19.05
CA ALA A 105 3.05 -14.01 18.55
C ALA A 105 4.49 -13.57 18.87
N ALA A 106 4.79 -12.29 18.64
CA ALA A 106 6.09 -11.70 19.00
C ALA A 106 6.36 -11.78 20.51
N LYS A 107 5.37 -11.47 21.34
CA LYS A 107 5.48 -11.54 22.80
C LYS A 107 5.81 -12.95 23.30
N LYS A 108 5.32 -13.98 22.61
CA LYS A 108 5.57 -15.39 22.92
C LYS A 108 6.90 -15.90 22.38
N GLY A 109 7.64 -15.12 21.58
CA GLY A 109 8.87 -15.58 20.95
C GLY A 109 8.63 -16.52 19.76
N GLU A 110 7.43 -16.47 19.16
CA GLU A 110 7.05 -17.40 18.08
C GLU A 110 7.58 -16.97 16.71
N LEU A 111 7.96 -15.70 16.51
CA LEU A 111 8.31 -15.19 15.18
C LEU A 111 9.74 -15.51 14.74
N GLY A 112 10.56 -16.04 15.66
CA GLY A 112 11.84 -16.68 15.33
C GLY A 112 11.69 -18.05 14.64
N ASP A 113 10.52 -18.69 14.71
CA ASP A 113 10.25 -19.95 13.97
C ASP A 113 9.75 -19.61 12.56
N PRO A 114 10.47 -20.03 11.49
CA PRO A 114 10.07 -19.77 10.11
C PRO A 114 8.66 -20.26 9.77
N ASN A 115 8.19 -21.36 10.36
CA ASN A 115 6.85 -21.89 10.08
C ASN A 115 5.75 -21.01 10.68
N ARG A 116 5.98 -20.49 11.89
CA ARG A 116 5.07 -19.56 12.57
C ARG A 116 5.05 -18.21 11.87
N LEU A 117 6.22 -17.69 11.49
CA LEU A 117 6.34 -16.46 10.71
C LEU A 117 5.61 -16.58 9.37
N ASN A 118 5.81 -17.70 8.65
CA ASN A 118 5.15 -17.96 7.37
C ASN A 118 3.62 -18.05 7.52
N SER A 119 3.13 -18.67 8.60
CA SER A 119 1.70 -18.72 8.90
C SER A 119 1.11 -17.33 9.13
N GLN A 120 1.83 -16.44 9.82
CA GLN A 120 1.42 -15.04 9.97
C GLN A 120 1.41 -14.32 8.63
N ALA A 121 2.45 -14.47 7.80
CA ALA A 121 2.52 -13.85 6.49
C ALA A 121 1.34 -14.27 5.58
N HIS A 122 0.99 -15.57 5.55
CA HIS A 122 -0.17 -16.08 4.79
C HIS A 122 -1.50 -15.52 5.30
N ARG A 123 -1.67 -15.42 6.62
CA ARG A 123 -2.85 -14.76 7.19
C ARG A 123 -2.92 -13.31 6.73
N MET A 124 -1.79 -12.60 6.78
CA MET A 124 -1.73 -11.19 6.42
C MET A 124 -1.97 -10.94 4.94
N LEU A 125 -1.51 -11.85 4.05
CA LEU A 125 -1.81 -11.80 2.61
C LEU A 125 -3.31 -11.76 2.32
N ASN A 126 -4.12 -12.44 3.12
CA ASN A 126 -5.58 -12.50 2.96
C ASN A 126 -6.31 -11.29 3.56
N ASP A 127 -5.60 -10.36 4.19
CA ASP A 127 -6.18 -9.15 4.77
C ASP A 127 -6.38 -8.07 3.68
N PRO A 128 -7.50 -7.32 3.69
CA PRO A 128 -7.75 -6.24 2.74
C PRO A 128 -6.62 -5.20 2.65
N ARG A 129 -5.87 -4.97 3.74
CA ARG A 129 -4.72 -4.04 3.74
C ARG A 129 -3.62 -4.46 2.78
N THR A 130 -3.41 -5.76 2.54
CA THR A 130 -2.42 -6.20 1.55
C THR A 130 -2.87 -5.87 0.12
N ARG A 131 -4.17 -5.99 -0.17
CA ARG A 131 -4.71 -5.56 -1.47
C ARG A 131 -4.48 -4.07 -1.70
N GLU A 132 -4.74 -3.24 -0.69
CA GLU A 132 -4.50 -1.79 -0.78
C GLU A 132 -3.01 -1.43 -0.92
N LYS A 133 -2.13 -2.13 -0.20
CA LYS A 133 -0.68 -1.98 -0.35
C LYS A 133 -0.22 -2.29 -1.78
N LEU A 134 -0.70 -3.39 -2.36
CA LEU A 134 -0.36 -3.76 -3.74
C LEU A 134 -0.92 -2.75 -4.74
N LYS A 135 -2.14 -2.23 -4.55
CA LYS A 135 -2.64 -1.13 -5.38
C LYS A 135 -1.70 0.08 -5.34
N GLY A 136 -1.26 0.50 -4.16
CA GLY A 136 -0.28 1.60 -4.02
C GLY A 136 1.08 1.30 -4.64
N PHE A 137 1.52 0.04 -4.61
CA PHE A 137 2.72 -0.41 -5.34
C PHE A 137 2.53 -0.27 -6.86
N PHE A 138 1.47 -0.86 -7.43
CA PHE A 138 1.20 -0.79 -8.87
C PHE A 138 0.99 0.64 -9.35
N TYR A 139 0.32 1.48 -8.55
CA TYR A 139 0.11 2.89 -8.87
C TYR A 139 1.42 3.62 -9.12
N ARG A 140 2.39 3.47 -8.21
CA ARG A 140 3.72 4.08 -8.33
C ARG A 140 4.60 3.38 -9.37
N TRP A 141 4.60 2.05 -9.39
CA TRP A 141 5.42 1.28 -10.32
C TRP A 141 5.03 1.53 -11.78
N LEU A 142 3.74 1.72 -12.05
CA LEU A 142 3.23 2.00 -13.40
C LEU A 142 3.15 3.51 -13.72
N GLU A 143 3.67 4.39 -12.83
CA GLU A 143 3.63 5.86 -12.96
C GLU A 143 2.20 6.41 -13.21
N LEU A 144 1.19 5.80 -12.58
CA LEU A 144 -0.22 6.14 -12.81
C LEU A 144 -0.62 7.50 -12.25
N GLU A 145 0.22 8.15 -11.44
CA GLU A 145 0.08 9.56 -11.05
C GLU A 145 -0.03 10.49 -12.28
N ARG A 146 0.59 10.14 -13.41
CA ARG A 146 0.46 10.90 -14.66
C ARG A 146 -0.93 10.78 -15.28
N ALA A 147 -1.71 9.81 -14.84
CA ALA A 147 -3.04 9.52 -15.38
C ALA A 147 -4.16 10.30 -14.68
N ASP A 148 -3.85 11.07 -13.63
CA ASP A 148 -4.84 11.87 -12.90
C ASP A 148 -5.44 12.98 -13.77
N ASP A 149 -4.60 13.64 -14.57
CA ASP A 149 -4.99 14.70 -15.52
C ASP A 149 -5.00 14.22 -16.99
N LEU A 150 -5.09 12.90 -17.22
CA LEU A 150 -5.04 12.35 -18.57
C LEU A 150 -6.26 12.72 -19.39
N ALA A 151 -6.03 13.49 -20.45
CA ALA A 151 -6.98 13.75 -21.52
C ALA A 151 -6.32 13.53 -22.89
N LYS A 152 -7.13 13.27 -23.91
CA LYS A 152 -6.70 13.15 -25.30
C LYS A 152 -7.52 14.09 -26.18
N ASP A 153 -6.90 14.55 -27.26
CA ASP A 153 -7.59 15.37 -28.24
C ASP A 153 -8.61 14.52 -29.01
N GLU A 154 -9.90 14.72 -28.73
CA GLU A 154 -10.99 13.98 -29.37
C GLU A 154 -11.05 14.21 -30.89
N LYS A 155 -10.50 15.33 -31.40
CA LYS A 155 -10.39 15.56 -32.84
C LYS A 155 -9.34 14.64 -33.48
N THR A 156 -8.21 14.46 -32.81
CA THR A 156 -7.13 13.57 -33.28
C THR A 156 -7.45 12.09 -33.01
N PHE A 157 -8.15 11.79 -31.92
CA PHE A 157 -8.52 10.44 -31.51
C PHE A 157 -10.04 10.30 -31.30
N PRO A 158 -10.84 10.25 -32.39
CA PRO A 158 -12.29 10.16 -32.28
C PRO A 158 -12.75 8.95 -31.47
N GLY A 159 -13.67 9.17 -30.54
CA GLY A 159 -14.24 8.13 -29.67
C GLY A 159 -13.37 7.73 -28.48
N PHE A 160 -12.15 8.27 -28.33
CA PHE A 160 -11.34 8.10 -27.13
C PHE A 160 -11.65 9.22 -26.12
N ASP A 161 -12.81 9.11 -25.48
CA ASP A 161 -13.33 10.09 -24.54
C ASP A 161 -13.01 9.76 -23.07
N ALA A 162 -13.47 10.62 -22.15
CA ALA A 162 -13.30 10.42 -20.71
C ALA A 162 -13.96 9.13 -20.19
N ALA A 163 -15.03 8.64 -20.83
CA ALA A 163 -15.69 7.41 -20.42
C ALA A 163 -14.86 6.17 -20.82
N VAL A 164 -14.27 6.16 -22.03
CA VAL A 164 -13.32 5.13 -22.46
C VAL A 164 -12.10 5.12 -21.54
N LEU A 165 -11.57 6.29 -21.16
CA LEU A 165 -10.47 6.40 -20.21
C LEU A 165 -10.81 5.83 -18.83
N ALA A 166 -11.99 6.14 -18.30
CA ALA A 166 -12.47 5.59 -17.02
C ALA A 166 -12.62 4.07 -17.09
N ASP A 167 -13.21 3.55 -18.17
CA ASP A 167 -13.37 2.11 -18.39
C ASP A 167 -12.00 1.40 -18.51
N LEU A 168 -11.03 2.02 -19.19
CA LEU A 168 -9.66 1.51 -19.29
C LEU A 168 -8.93 1.52 -17.94
N ARG A 169 -9.19 2.50 -17.08
CA ARG A 169 -8.67 2.53 -15.71
C ARG A 169 -9.22 1.34 -14.91
N THR A 170 -10.51 1.06 -15.01
CA THR A 170 -11.12 -0.12 -14.38
C THR A 170 -10.58 -1.43 -14.97
N SER A 171 -10.45 -1.52 -16.30
CA SER A 171 -9.80 -2.67 -16.97
C SER A 171 -8.42 -2.97 -16.40
N LEU A 172 -7.60 -1.93 -16.20
CA LEU A 172 -6.26 -2.08 -15.64
C LEU A 172 -6.29 -2.66 -14.23
N TRP A 173 -7.17 -2.13 -13.37
CA TRP A 173 -7.26 -2.60 -11.98
C TRP A 173 -7.79 -4.02 -11.88
N LEU A 174 -8.75 -4.40 -12.73
CA LEU A 174 -9.23 -5.79 -12.81
C LEU A 174 -8.12 -6.72 -13.30
N PHE A 175 -7.35 -6.31 -14.30
CA PHE A 175 -6.20 -7.07 -14.78
C PHE A 175 -5.16 -7.30 -13.68
N LEU A 176 -4.81 -6.25 -12.94
CA LEU A 176 -3.84 -6.33 -11.84
C LEU A 176 -4.35 -7.17 -10.68
N ASP A 177 -5.63 -7.01 -10.30
CA ASP A 177 -6.24 -7.78 -9.23
C ASP A 177 -6.29 -9.26 -9.60
N ASP A 178 -6.68 -9.59 -10.83
CA ASP A 178 -6.70 -10.95 -11.34
C ASP A 178 -5.31 -11.59 -11.41
N ALA A 179 -4.29 -10.85 -11.86
CA ALA A 179 -2.91 -11.37 -11.92
C ALA A 179 -2.37 -11.76 -10.53
N VAL A 180 -2.84 -11.10 -9.47
CA VAL A 180 -2.38 -11.33 -8.09
C VAL A 180 -3.30 -12.29 -7.33
N TRP A 181 -4.61 -12.17 -7.48
CA TRP A 181 -5.62 -12.82 -6.64
C TRP A 181 -6.56 -13.76 -7.40
N GLY A 182 -6.46 -13.82 -8.73
CA GLY A 182 -7.28 -14.72 -9.54
C GLY A 182 -6.95 -16.19 -9.27
N ASP A 183 -7.86 -17.08 -9.66
CA ASP A 183 -7.71 -18.53 -9.46
C ASP A 183 -6.46 -19.11 -10.16
N GLN A 184 -5.96 -18.42 -11.18
CA GLN A 184 -4.72 -18.74 -11.92
C GLN A 184 -3.64 -17.67 -11.68
N SER A 185 -3.56 -17.16 -10.46
CA SER A 185 -2.58 -16.15 -10.05
C SER A 185 -1.15 -16.57 -10.42
N ASP A 186 -0.49 -15.72 -11.20
CA ASP A 186 0.87 -15.90 -11.66
C ASP A 186 1.43 -14.55 -12.06
N TYR A 187 2.48 -14.10 -11.39
CA TYR A 187 3.09 -12.80 -11.66
C TYR A 187 3.60 -12.68 -13.10
N ARG A 188 3.91 -13.79 -13.78
CA ARG A 188 4.32 -13.80 -15.19
C ARG A 188 3.22 -13.28 -16.11
N ASN A 189 1.94 -13.41 -15.71
CA ASN A 189 0.81 -12.89 -16.46
C ASN A 189 0.81 -11.36 -16.55
N LEU A 190 1.50 -10.66 -15.63
CA LEU A 190 1.76 -9.22 -15.78
C LEU A 190 2.51 -8.91 -17.08
N LEU A 191 3.27 -9.85 -17.62
CA LEU A 191 4.03 -9.66 -18.85
C LEU A 191 3.49 -10.48 -20.01
N LEU A 192 2.88 -11.64 -19.75
CA LEU A 192 2.57 -12.63 -20.80
C LEU A 192 1.08 -12.77 -21.12
N SER A 193 0.18 -12.19 -20.31
CA SER A 193 -1.27 -12.34 -20.56
C SER A 193 -1.66 -11.72 -21.89
N ASP A 194 -2.38 -12.48 -22.72
CA ASP A 194 -2.96 -12.04 -23.99
C ASP A 194 -4.38 -11.49 -23.83
N SER A 195 -4.85 -11.30 -22.59
CA SER A 195 -6.23 -10.93 -22.29
C SER A 195 -6.35 -9.63 -21.52
N LEU A 196 -7.44 -8.90 -21.78
CA LEU A 196 -7.84 -7.68 -21.08
C LEU A 196 -9.27 -7.81 -20.56
N PHE A 197 -9.62 -6.99 -19.57
CA PHE A 197 -10.98 -6.88 -19.08
C PHE A 197 -11.72 -5.80 -19.87
N LEU A 198 -12.69 -6.18 -20.71
CA LEU A 198 -13.48 -5.25 -21.50
C LEU A 198 -14.93 -5.26 -21.04
N ASN A 199 -15.53 -4.08 -20.91
CA ASN A 199 -16.98 -3.93 -20.87
C ASN A 199 -17.55 -3.73 -22.29
N GLU A 200 -18.85 -3.54 -22.41
CA GLU A 200 -19.51 -3.32 -23.71
C GLU A 200 -18.92 -2.13 -24.50
N ARG A 201 -18.61 -1.01 -23.84
CA ARG A 201 -18.07 0.19 -24.50
C ARG A 201 -16.68 -0.07 -25.06
N LEU A 202 -15.78 -0.63 -24.26
CA LEU A 202 -14.44 -1.01 -24.70
C LEU A 202 -14.48 -2.10 -25.77
N GLY A 203 -15.41 -3.04 -25.66
CA GLY A 203 -15.63 -4.07 -26.66
C GLY A 203 -15.98 -3.49 -28.03
N LYS A 204 -16.91 -2.53 -28.09
CA LYS A 204 -17.23 -1.79 -29.32
C LYS A 204 -16.02 -1.01 -29.82
N PHE A 205 -15.30 -0.31 -28.94
CA PHE A 205 -14.14 0.51 -29.30
C PHE A 205 -12.98 -0.31 -29.88
N TYR A 206 -12.73 -1.51 -29.35
CA TYR A 206 -11.64 -2.39 -29.81
C TYR A 206 -12.08 -3.48 -30.79
N GLY A 207 -13.33 -3.45 -31.28
CA GLY A 207 -13.84 -4.45 -32.22
C GLY A 207 -13.92 -5.88 -31.65
N LYS A 208 -14.11 -6.01 -30.33
CA LYS A 208 -14.23 -7.26 -29.60
C LYS A 208 -15.60 -7.33 -28.92
N PRO A 209 -16.59 -8.04 -29.47
CA PRO A 209 -17.95 -8.01 -28.92
C PRO A 209 -17.97 -8.54 -27.49
N VAL A 210 -18.50 -7.72 -26.58
CA VAL A 210 -18.82 -8.08 -25.19
C VAL A 210 -20.34 -8.00 -25.04
N PRO A 211 -21.03 -9.02 -24.49
CA PRO A 211 -22.48 -8.99 -24.34
C PRO A 211 -22.95 -7.78 -23.54
N ALA A 212 -24.05 -7.16 -23.98
CA ALA A 212 -24.62 -6.00 -23.31
C ALA A 212 -25.00 -6.33 -21.86
N GLY A 213 -24.64 -5.45 -20.92
CA GLY A 213 -24.92 -5.64 -19.50
C GLY A 213 -24.07 -6.70 -18.78
N ALA A 214 -23.13 -7.38 -19.46
CA ALA A 214 -22.28 -8.40 -18.82
C ALA A 214 -21.21 -7.83 -17.86
N GLY A 215 -21.09 -6.50 -17.74
CA GLY A 215 -19.99 -5.88 -17.02
C GLY A 215 -18.64 -6.10 -17.72
N PHE A 216 -17.56 -6.13 -16.95
CA PHE A 216 -16.21 -6.39 -17.47
C PHE A 216 -15.98 -7.89 -17.62
N GLN A 217 -15.56 -8.30 -18.82
CA GLN A 217 -15.30 -9.68 -19.19
C GLN A 217 -13.85 -9.84 -19.64
N ARG A 218 -13.23 -10.99 -19.32
CA ARG A 218 -11.91 -11.32 -19.87
C ARG A 218 -12.05 -11.60 -21.36
N VAL A 219 -11.30 -10.87 -22.18
CA VAL A 219 -11.31 -10.97 -23.64
C VAL A 219 -9.89 -11.16 -24.15
N ALA A 220 -9.67 -12.22 -24.92
CA ALA A 220 -8.38 -12.52 -25.54
C ALA A 220 -8.10 -11.64 -26.79
N PHE A 221 -6.85 -11.27 -26.94
CA PHE A 221 -6.28 -10.54 -28.07
C PHE A 221 -5.21 -11.38 -28.77
N ASP A 222 -4.80 -10.94 -29.96
CA ASP A 222 -3.60 -11.51 -30.60
C ASP A 222 -2.38 -11.18 -29.73
N PRO A 223 -1.61 -12.18 -29.24
CA PRO A 223 -0.42 -11.94 -28.44
C PRO A 223 0.62 -11.06 -29.13
N ASN A 224 0.67 -11.05 -30.47
CA ASN A 224 1.57 -10.18 -31.23
C ASN A 224 1.16 -8.70 -31.18
N GLN A 225 -0.10 -8.41 -30.81
CA GLN A 225 -0.64 -7.05 -30.70
C GLN A 225 -0.76 -6.60 -29.25
N ARG A 226 -1.13 -7.50 -28.33
CA ARG A 226 -1.32 -7.20 -26.91
C ARG A 226 -0.81 -8.35 -26.06
N THR A 227 0.13 -8.01 -25.19
CA THR A 227 0.73 -8.91 -24.21
C THR A 227 1.08 -8.12 -22.95
N GLY A 228 0.51 -8.56 -21.82
CA GLY A 228 0.76 -8.04 -20.48
C GLY A 228 0.43 -6.56 -20.26
N ILE A 229 0.92 -6.07 -19.12
CA ILE A 229 0.72 -4.72 -18.61
C ILE A 229 1.36 -3.65 -19.51
N ILE A 230 2.49 -3.98 -20.14
CA ILE A 230 3.30 -3.05 -20.95
C ILE A 230 2.52 -2.57 -22.17
N THR A 231 1.60 -3.40 -22.67
CA THR A 231 0.75 -3.07 -23.83
C THR A 231 -0.70 -2.73 -23.42
N HIS A 232 -0.98 -2.63 -22.12
CA HIS A 232 -2.30 -2.27 -21.63
C HIS A 232 -2.68 -0.86 -22.12
N PRO A 233 -3.85 -0.65 -22.76
CA PRO A 233 -4.18 0.63 -23.39
C PRO A 233 -4.18 1.82 -22.43
N PHE A 234 -4.64 1.62 -21.18
CA PHE A 234 -4.58 2.68 -20.16
C PHE A 234 -3.15 3.18 -19.93
N LEU A 235 -2.20 2.26 -19.71
CA LEU A 235 -0.79 2.60 -19.49
C LEU A 235 -0.18 3.26 -20.73
N LEU A 236 -0.43 2.72 -21.92
CA LEU A 236 0.07 3.28 -23.18
C LEU A 236 -0.46 4.69 -23.46
N SER A 237 -1.66 5.00 -22.99
CA SER A 237 -2.27 6.33 -23.07
C SER A 237 -1.67 7.30 -22.06
N THR A 238 -1.39 6.85 -20.83
CA THR A 238 -0.66 7.61 -19.81
C THR A 238 0.75 7.99 -20.27
N LEU A 239 1.40 7.10 -21.03
CA LEU A 239 2.75 7.31 -21.58
C LEU A 239 2.75 8.02 -22.95
N ALA A 240 1.67 8.70 -23.31
CA ALA A 240 1.53 9.43 -24.58
C ALA A 240 1.14 10.89 -24.33
N TYR A 241 1.44 11.78 -25.28
CA TYR A 241 1.01 13.18 -25.24
C TYR A 241 -0.51 13.30 -25.48
N HIS A 242 -1.06 14.49 -25.25
CA HIS A 242 -2.48 14.80 -25.46
C HIS A 242 -2.95 14.49 -26.90
N ASN A 243 -2.15 14.86 -27.90
CA ASN A 243 -2.48 14.75 -29.32
C ASN A 243 -1.54 13.81 -30.11
N ASN A 244 -0.64 13.09 -29.44
CA ASN A 244 0.32 12.22 -30.14
C ASN A 244 0.79 11.05 -29.28
N THR A 245 1.21 9.97 -29.93
CA THR A 245 1.93 8.88 -29.29
C THR A 245 3.33 9.33 -28.85
N SER A 246 3.95 8.63 -27.89
CA SER A 246 5.33 8.89 -27.49
C SER A 246 6.12 7.59 -27.31
N PRO A 247 6.89 7.16 -28.33
CA PRO A 247 7.81 6.03 -28.16
C PRO A 247 8.91 6.34 -27.13
N ILE A 248 9.28 7.61 -26.95
CA ILE A 248 10.28 8.04 -25.98
C ILE A 248 9.80 7.77 -24.55
N HIS A 249 8.60 8.23 -24.17
CA HIS A 249 8.09 8.00 -22.81
C HIS A 249 7.87 6.52 -22.52
N ARG A 250 7.41 5.75 -23.52
CA ARG A 250 7.28 4.28 -23.40
C ARG A 250 8.63 3.59 -23.23
N GLY A 251 9.65 3.99 -23.99
CA GLY A 251 11.01 3.44 -23.85
C GLY A 251 11.66 3.78 -22.51
N VAL A 252 11.46 5.02 -22.02
CA VAL A 252 11.92 5.44 -20.70
C VAL A 252 11.25 4.61 -19.59
N PHE A 253 9.93 4.45 -19.65
CA PHE A 253 9.17 3.61 -18.72
C PHE A 253 9.68 2.16 -18.73
N LEU A 254 9.80 1.54 -19.91
CA LEU A 254 10.29 0.17 -20.03
C LEU A 254 11.69 0.02 -19.41
N THR A 255 12.60 0.92 -19.75
CA THR A 255 13.99 0.85 -19.28
C THR A 255 14.10 1.00 -17.76
N ARG A 256 13.37 1.96 -17.19
CA ARG A 256 13.45 2.27 -15.76
C ARG A 256 12.63 1.33 -14.90
N ASN A 257 11.38 1.06 -15.27
CA ASN A 257 10.40 0.44 -14.39
C ASN A 257 10.29 -1.07 -14.63
N ILE A 258 10.59 -1.54 -15.84
CA ILE A 258 10.57 -2.98 -16.15
C ILE A 258 11.96 -3.58 -16.08
N VAL A 259 12.95 -2.98 -16.77
CA VAL A 259 14.32 -3.51 -16.82
C VAL A 259 15.16 -3.09 -15.60
N GLY A 260 14.81 -2.00 -14.93
CA GLY A 260 15.52 -1.52 -13.73
C GLY A 260 16.82 -0.76 -14.03
N MET A 261 16.96 -0.19 -15.23
CA MET A 261 18.16 0.55 -15.65
C MET A 261 18.01 2.06 -15.47
N THR A 262 19.06 2.70 -14.95
CA THR A 262 19.13 4.17 -14.84
C THR A 262 19.47 4.80 -16.18
N LEU A 263 18.60 5.68 -16.66
CA LEU A 263 18.85 6.53 -17.83
C LEU A 263 19.35 7.91 -17.38
N LYS A 264 20.52 8.33 -17.89
CA LYS A 264 21.01 9.70 -17.73
C LYS A 264 20.03 10.67 -18.41
N SER A 265 19.86 11.84 -17.81
CA SER A 265 19.13 12.93 -18.48
C SER A 265 19.77 13.25 -19.83
N PRO A 266 18.99 13.60 -20.85
CA PRO A 266 19.55 14.11 -22.10
C PRO A 266 20.52 15.24 -21.80
N VAL A 267 21.70 15.21 -22.43
CA VAL A 267 22.60 16.36 -22.40
C VAL A 267 21.82 17.52 -23.02
N LYS A 268 21.67 18.63 -22.31
CA LYS A 268 21.01 19.82 -22.86
C LYS A 268 21.75 20.18 -24.15
N ALA A 269 21.03 20.13 -25.26
CA ALA A 269 21.50 20.63 -26.55
C ALA A 269 21.59 22.16 -26.53
#